data_AF-A0A9D0BX02-F1
#
_entry.id   AF-A0A9D0BX02-F1
#
_cell.length_a   1.000
_cell.length_b   1.000
_cell.length_c   1.000
_cell.angle_alpha   90.00
_cell.angle_beta   90.00
_cell.angle_gamma   90.00
#
_symmetry.space_group_name_H-M   'P 1'
#
loop_
_entity.id
_entity.type
_entity.pdbx_description
1 polymer ?
#
loop_
_entity_poly.entity_id
_entity_poly.type
_entity_poly.pdbx_seq_one_letter_code
_entity_poly.pdbx_strand_id
1 'polypeptide(L)' 'MIVENWMTRDVITVSPEDTLDFISEIFEKAQIRRVPVVFNHKVVGIVT' A
#
# COMPACT_ATOMS: atom_id res chain seq x y z
N MET A 1 -19.67 -15.08 5.57
CA MET A 1 -18.49 -14.29 5.97
C MET A 1 -17.83 -13.81 4.68
N ILE A 2 -17.83 -12.50 4.41
CA ILE A 2 -17.28 -11.93 3.17
C ILE A 2 -16.11 -11.00 3.48
N VAL A 3 -15.07 -11.01 2.66
CA VAL A 3 -13.82 -10.22 2.85
C VAL A 3 -14.11 -8.73 2.97
N GLU A 4 -15.06 -8.23 2.18
CA GLU A 4 -15.48 -6.82 2.17
C GLU A 4 -15.86 -6.28 3.56
N ASN A 5 -16.38 -7.14 4.45
CA ASN A 5 -16.78 -6.72 5.78
C ASN A 5 -15.60 -6.49 6.74
N TRP A 6 -14.39 -6.96 6.38
CA TRP A 6 -13.21 -6.95 7.25
C TRP A 6 -12.02 -6.21 6.66
N MET A 7 -12.06 -5.88 5.37
CA MET A 7 -10.96 -5.17 4.70
C MET A 7 -10.92 -3.69 5.08
N THR A 8 -9.71 -3.13 5.12
CA THR A 8 -9.51 -1.68 5.12
C THR A 8 -9.95 -1.13 3.77
N ARG A 9 -10.85 -0.14 3.77
CA ARG A 9 -11.38 0.48 2.53
C ARG A 9 -10.44 1.55 1.99
N ASP A 10 -9.97 2.43 2.88
CA ASP A 10 -9.07 3.52 2.54
C ASP A 10 -7.63 3.04 2.65
N VAL A 11 -7.11 2.54 1.53
CA VAL A 11 -5.75 2.00 1.45
C VAL A 11 -4.78 3.06 0.91
N ILE A 12 -3.66 3.21 1.60
CA ILE A 12 -2.50 3.95 1.07
C ILE A 12 -1.89 3.09 -0.05
N THR A 13 -1.48 3.72 -1.14
CA THR A 13 -0.81 3.08 -2.28
C THR A 13 0.48 3.82 -2.61
N VAL A 14 1.44 3.14 -3.22
CA VAL A 14 2.69 3.72 -3.71
C VAL A 14 2.86 3.47 -5.21
N SER A 15 3.69 4.28 -5.86
CA SER A 15 4.06 4.14 -7.26
C SER A 15 5.34 3.31 -7.43
N PRO A 16 5.56 2.62 -8.56
CA PRO A 16 6.84 1.97 -8.86
C PRO A 16 8.05 2.92 -8.85
N GLU A 17 7.81 4.22 -9.04
CA GLU A 17 8.81 5.27 -9.03
C GLU A 17 9.12 5.82 -7.63
N ASP A 18 8.36 5.42 -6.61
CA ASP A 18 8.61 5.83 -5.23
C ASP A 18 9.88 5.18 -4.66
N THR A 19 10.61 5.95 -3.86
CA THR A 19 11.86 5.48 -3.23
C THR A 19 11.59 4.60 -2.01
N LEU A 20 12.53 3.70 -1.69
CA LEU A 20 12.43 2.84 -0.50
C LEU A 20 12.40 3.65 0.80
N ASP A 21 13.10 4.78 0.86
CA ASP A 21 13.12 5.66 2.03
C ASP A 21 11.72 6.25 2.29
N PHE A 22 11.06 6.72 1.23
CA PHE A 22 9.69 7.21 1.31
C PHE A 22 8.71 6.12 1.75
N ILE A 23 8.83 4.91 1.21
CA ILE A 23 7.99 3.77 1.60
C ILE A 23 8.22 3.41 3.08
N SER A 24 9.46 3.44 3.54
CA SER A 24 9.81 3.19 4.94
C SER A 24 9.18 4.24 5.86
N GLU A 25 9.22 5.51 5.46
CA GLU A 25 8.56 6.59 6.20
C GLU A 25 7.04 6.43 6.25
N ILE A 26 6.40 5.92 5.18
CA ILE A 26 4.98 5.57 5.18
C ILE A 26 4.67 4.47 6.20
N PHE A 27 5.47 3.39 6.21
CA PHE A 27 5.27 2.28 7.15
C PHE A 27 5.33 2.76 8.61
N GLU A 28 6.28 3.64 8.93
CA GLU A 28 6.40 4.25 10.25
C GLU A 28 5.23 5.19 10.56
N LYS A 29 4.91 6.14 9.68
CA LYS A 29 3.88 7.15 9.93
C LYS A 29 2.47 6.57 9.98
N ALA A 30 2.15 5.64 9.08
CA ALA A 30 0.83 5.03 8.99
C ALA A 30 0.69 3.77 9.86
N GLN A 31 1.77 3.32 10.51
CA GLN A 31 1.80 2.09 11.33
C GLN A 31 1.31 0.85 10.56
N ILE A 32 1.66 0.77 9.27
CA ILE A 32 1.35 -0.36 8.39
C ILE A 32 2.63 -1.11 8.02
N ARG A 33 2.47 -2.37 7.61
CA ARG A 33 3.59 -3.25 7.24
C ARG A 33 3.58 -3.69 5.78
N ARG A 34 2.54 -3.29 5.03
CA ARG A 34 2.36 -3.69 3.63
C ARG A 34 1.67 -2.58 2.89
N VAL A 35 2.09 -2.36 1.65
CA VAL A 35 1.45 -1.37 0.77
C VAL A 35 1.36 -1.91 -0.66
N PRO A 36 0.19 -1.81 -1.31
CA PRO A 36 0.06 -2.13 -2.72
C PRO A 36 0.77 -1.09 -3.59
N VAL A 37 1.45 -1.58 -4.63
CA VAL A 37 2.06 -0.74 -5.67
C VAL A 37 1.05 -0.59 -6.81
N VAL A 38 0.70 0.65 -7.15
CA VAL A 38 -0.29 0.99 -8.17
C VAL A 38 0.36 1.80 -9.28
N PHE A 39 0.10 1.41 -10.52
CA PHE A 39 0.52 2.14 -11.72
C PHE A 39 -0.59 2.11 -12.76
N ASN A 40 -0.89 3.26 -13.39
CA ASN A 40 -1.98 3.39 -14.37
C ASN A 40 -3.31 2.78 -13.89
N HIS A 41 -3.70 3.08 -12.65
CA HIS A 41 -4.91 2.56 -11.99
C HIS A 41 -5.00 1.04 -11.86
N LYS A 42 -3.86 0.34 -11.94
CA LYS A 42 -3.78 -1.11 -11.74
C LYS A 42 -2.80 -1.44 -10.62
N VAL A 43 -3.15 -2.44 -9.81
CA VAL A 43 -2.21 -3.03 -8.85
C VAL A 43 -1.17 -3.83 -9.64
N VAL A 44 0.10 -3.43 -9.49
CA VAL A 44 1.24 -4.06 -10.18
C VAL A 44 2.16 -4.81 -9.23
N GLY A 45 1.98 -4.65 -7.92
CA GLY A 45 2.79 -5.34 -6.92
C GLY A 45 2.37 -5.06 -5.49
N ILE A 46 3.17 -5.57 -4.55
CA ILE A 46 3.03 -5.35 -3.11
C ILE A 46 4.43 -5.25 -2.48
N VAL A 47 4.62 -4.32 -1.56
CA VAL A 47 5.84 -4.17 -0.75
C VAL A 47 5.53 -4.52 0.70
N THR A 48 6.45 -5.22 1.38
CA THR A 48 6.29 -5.76 2.75
C THR A 48 7.55 -5.60 3.57
#